data_AF-A0A2N1P104-F1
#
_entry.id   AF-A0A2N1P104-F1
#
_cell.length_a   1.000
_cell.length_b   1.000
_cell.length_c   1.000
_cell.angle_alpha   90.00
_cell.angle_beta   90.00
_cell.angle_gamma   90.00
#
_symmetry.space_group_name_H-M   'P 1'
#
loop_
_entity.id
_entity.type
_entity.pdbx_description
1 polymer ?
#
loop_
_entity_poly.entity_id
_entity_poly.type
_entity_poly.pdbx_seq_one_letter_code
_entity_poly.pdbx_strand_id
1 'polypeptide(L)'
;MKYIMAYNPSSSGFSYHQNNRHMALIDFYTREIGAVDIKELQRVTRLLHGIGMFVTWCLFFPISVFIVRFLKHTNNYLRIHRTIQLLGGISISSFGAAAIATMSNNVKSPHAWMGLVIYTLVFFELGLGFVSVWGQASVVSVNHGYPRLTKRIHKD
;
A
#
# COMPACT_ATOMS: atom_id res chain seq x y z
N MET A 1 8.59 30.20 -3.09
CA MET A 1 8.88 29.45 -4.34
C MET A 1 10.25 28.81 -4.20
N LYS A 2 10.36 27.49 -4.40
CA LYS A 2 11.63 26.74 -4.27
C LYS A 2 12.18 26.53 -5.69
N TYR A 3 13.20 27.27 -6.08
CA TYR A 3 13.85 27.16 -7.38
C TYR A 3 14.89 26.04 -7.31
N ILE A 4 14.80 25.06 -8.21
CA ILE A 4 15.82 24.00 -8.35
C ILE A 4 16.67 24.40 -9.55
N MET A 5 17.91 24.79 -9.28
CA MET A 5 18.91 25.08 -10.31
C MET A 5 19.70 23.81 -10.60
N ALA A 6 19.92 23.48 -11.88
CA ALA A 6 20.75 22.35 -12.29
C ALA A 6 21.85 22.82 -13.25
N TYR A 7 22.96 22.09 -13.27
CA TYR A 7 24.12 22.38 -14.12
C TYR A 7 23.86 21.89 -15.55
N ASN A 8 24.03 22.78 -16.53
CA ASN A 8 23.94 22.45 -17.95
C ASN A 8 25.37 22.22 -18.51
N PRO A 9 25.72 21.02 -19.00
CA PRO A 9 27.07 20.76 -19.52
C PRO A 9 27.39 21.56 -20.79
N SER A 10 26.38 22.09 -21.48
CA SER A 10 26.52 22.88 -22.71
C SER A 10 26.55 24.40 -22.45
N SER A 11 26.39 24.84 -21.20
CA SER A 11 26.30 26.25 -20.82
C SER A 11 26.82 26.42 -19.39
N SER A 12 27.86 27.23 -19.19
CA SER A 12 28.46 27.52 -17.89
C SER A 12 27.54 28.27 -16.90
N GLY A 13 26.32 28.63 -17.30
CA GLY A 13 25.31 29.27 -16.43
C GLY A 13 24.35 28.27 -15.78
N PHE A 14 24.01 28.52 -14.50
CA PHE A 14 22.86 27.90 -13.86
C PHE A 14 21.57 28.39 -14.56
N SER A 15 20.88 27.49 -15.26
CA SER A 15 19.60 27.80 -15.89
C SER A 15 18.43 27.24 -15.07
N TYR A 16 17.30 27.96 -15.11
CA TYR A 16 16.07 27.49 -14.51
C TYR A 16 15.53 26.30 -15.32
N HIS A 17 15.62 25.10 -14.74
CA HIS A 17 14.91 23.94 -15.26
C HIS A 17 13.44 24.05 -14.85
N GLN A 18 12.54 24.16 -15.83
CA GLN A 18 11.09 24.14 -15.61
C GLN A 18 10.64 22.77 -15.05
N ASN A 19 9.34 22.46 -15.12
CA ASN A 19 8.69 21.20 -14.66
C ASN A 19 9.27 19.88 -15.23
N ASN A 20 10.36 19.92 -15.97
CA ASN A 20 11.17 18.79 -16.41
C ASN A 20 11.98 18.21 -15.23
N ARG A 21 11.26 17.68 -14.23
CA ARG A 21 11.81 16.57 -13.47
C ARG A 21 12.00 15.46 -14.50
N HIS A 22 13.18 14.87 -14.61
CA HIS A 22 13.42 13.67 -15.39
C HIS A 22 13.90 12.60 -14.41
N MET A 23 13.26 11.43 -14.42
CA MET A 23 13.74 10.29 -13.67
C MET A 23 14.77 9.62 -14.58
N ALA A 24 16.04 9.69 -14.19
CA ALA A 24 17.11 9.03 -14.91
C ALA A 24 17.03 7.53 -14.55
N LEU A 25 16.75 6.70 -15.55
CA LEU A 25 16.92 5.25 -15.42
C LEU A 25 18.38 4.97 -15.75
N ILE A 26 19.12 4.48 -14.75
CA ILE A 26 20.51 4.07 -14.89
C ILE A 26 20.49 2.57 -15.11
N ASP A 27 20.70 2.14 -16.34
CA ASP A 27 20.88 0.72 -16.64
C ASP A 27 22.36 0.36 -16.45
N PHE A 28 22.65 -0.41 -15.40
CA PHE A 28 24.01 -0.82 -15.07
C PHE A 28 24.59 -1.89 -16.02
N TYR A 29 23.74 -2.54 -16.83
CA TYR A 29 24.15 -3.55 -17.80
C TYR A 29 24.46 -2.94 -19.16
N THR A 30 23.64 -2.01 -19.64
CA THR A 30 23.86 -1.31 -20.92
C THR A 30 24.68 -0.04 -20.78
N ARG A 31 24.88 0.46 -19.55
CA ARG A 31 25.56 1.74 -19.24
C ARG A 31 24.87 2.97 -19.86
N GLU A 32 23.60 2.83 -20.23
CA GLU A 32 22.82 3.93 -20.78
C GLU A 32 22.07 4.67 -19.68
N ILE A 33 22.05 6.00 -19.77
CA ILE A 33 21.22 6.87 -18.92
C ILE A 33 20.03 7.28 -19.77
N GLY A 34 18.91 6.57 -19.60
CA GLY A 34 17.66 6.87 -20.28
C GLY A 34 16.83 7.89 -19.51
N ALA A 35 16.31 8.91 -20.19
CA ALA A 35 15.26 9.74 -19.63
C ALA A 35 13.93 9.00 -19.76
N VAL A 36 13.33 8.57 -18.65
CA VAL A 36 11.97 8.04 -18.67
C VAL A 36 11.00 9.22 -18.84
N ASP A 37 10.08 9.13 -19.81
CA ASP A 37 9.01 10.12 -19.93
C ASP A 37 8.08 9.99 -18.70
N ILE A 38 8.22 10.95 -17.78
CA ILE A 38 7.42 11.00 -16.57
C ILE A 38 5.93 11.12 -16.86
N LYS A 39 5.53 11.67 -18.02
CA LYS A 39 4.11 11.74 -18.39
C LYS A 39 3.54 10.35 -18.68
N GLU A 40 4.27 9.52 -19.41
CA GLU A 40 3.87 8.16 -19.70
C GLU A 40 3.83 7.32 -18.42
N LEU A 41 4.90 7.39 -17.60
CA LEU A 41 4.93 6.71 -16.31
C LEU A 41 3.76 7.14 -15.40
N GLN A 42 3.50 8.45 -15.28
CA GLN A 42 2.35 8.97 -14.52
C GLN A 42 1.02 8.45 -15.06
N ARG A 43 0.86 8.38 -16.38
CA ARG A 43 -0.37 7.88 -17.01
C ARG A 43 -0.59 6.40 -16.70
N VAL A 44 0.44 5.57 -16.88
CA VAL A 44 0.37 4.13 -16.61
C VAL A 44 0.15 3.87 -15.12
N THR A 45 0.89 4.55 -14.23
CA THR A 45 0.72 4.40 -12.78
C THR A 45 -0.68 4.78 -12.33
N ARG A 46 -1.27 5.86 -12.87
CA ARG A 46 -2.66 6.26 -12.56
C ARG A 46 -3.68 5.24 -13.03
N LEU A 47 -3.49 4.66 -14.22
CA LEU A 47 -4.35 3.61 -14.75
C LEU A 47 -4.30 2.36 -13.86
N LEU A 48 -3.09 1.89 -13.54
CA LEU A 48 -2.88 0.74 -12.65
C LEU A 48 -3.41 1.00 -11.25
N HIS A 49 -3.24 2.22 -10.72
CA HIS A 49 -3.85 2.62 -9.45
C HIS A 49 -5.37 2.49 -9.50
N GLY A 50 -6.01 3.02 -10.54
CA GLY A 50 -7.47 2.92 -10.70
C GLY A 50 -7.95 1.47 -10.75
N ILE A 51 -7.30 0.62 -11.56
CA ILE A 51 -7.65 -0.80 -11.68
C ILE A 51 -7.44 -1.53 -10.35
N GLY A 52 -6.28 -1.36 -9.71
CA GLY A 52 -5.95 -2.03 -8.46
C GLY A 52 -6.89 -1.64 -7.32
N MET A 53 -7.22 -0.35 -7.22
CA MET A 53 -8.22 0.14 -6.26
C MET A 53 -9.60 -0.45 -6.57
N PHE A 54 -10.04 -0.42 -7.83
CA PHE A 54 -11.34 -0.98 -8.22
C PHE A 54 -11.48 -2.47 -7.85
N VAL A 55 -10.50 -3.29 -8.23
CA VAL A 55 -10.52 -4.74 -7.91
C VAL A 55 -10.54 -4.97 -6.40
N THR A 56 -9.76 -4.20 -5.64
CA THR A 56 -9.69 -4.38 -4.19
C THR A 56 -11.00 -3.99 -3.49
N TRP A 57 -11.53 -2.81 -3.83
CA TRP A 57 -12.74 -2.26 -3.20
C TRP A 57 -14.03 -2.93 -3.66
N CYS A 58 -14.11 -3.37 -4.91
CA CYS A 58 -15.33 -3.96 -5.48
C CYS A 58 -15.35 -5.49 -5.44
N LEU A 59 -14.19 -6.17 -5.39
CA LEU A 59 -14.14 -7.63 -5.36
C LEU A 59 -13.57 -8.14 -4.03
N PHE A 60 -12.31 -7.84 -3.71
CA PHE A 60 -11.65 -8.50 -2.58
C PHE A 60 -12.31 -8.19 -1.24
N PHE A 61 -12.50 -6.92 -0.89
CA PHE A 61 -13.10 -6.57 0.40
C PHE A 61 -14.56 -7.01 0.54
N PRO A 62 -15.45 -6.82 -0.45
CA PRO A 62 -16.82 -7.33 -0.38
C PRO A 62 -16.89 -8.86 -0.24
N ILE A 63 -16.07 -9.61 -0.99
CA ILE A 63 -15.98 -11.07 -0.88
C ILE A 63 -15.47 -11.47 0.51
N SER A 64 -14.45 -10.78 1.02
CA SER A 64 -13.90 -11.00 2.35
C SER A 64 -14.96 -10.85 3.45
N VAL A 65 -15.79 -9.81 3.38
CA VAL A 65 -16.90 -9.56 4.32
C VAL A 65 -18.02 -10.58 4.13
N PHE A 66 -18.35 -10.94 2.90
CA PHE A 66 -19.36 -11.95 2.59
C PHE A 66 -19.02 -13.29 3.23
N ILE A 67 -17.76 -13.73 3.14
CA ILE A 67 -17.31 -15.02 3.70
C ILE A 67 -17.49 -15.07 5.21
N VAL A 68 -17.09 -14.03 5.94
CA VAL A 68 -17.28 -14.00 7.41
C VAL A 68 -18.73 -13.86 7.83
N ARG A 69 -19.60 -13.33 6.98
CA ARG A 69 -21.01 -13.13 7.29
C ARG A 69 -21.85 -14.38 7.01
N PHE A 70 -21.61 -15.05 5.88
CA PHE A 70 -22.49 -16.11 5.37
C PHE A 70 -21.85 -17.51 5.36
N LEU A 71 -20.51 -17.63 5.33
CA LEU A 71 -19.80 -18.92 5.23
C LEU A 71 -19.20 -19.38 6.56
N LYS A 72 -19.75 -18.94 7.71
CA LYS A 72 -19.27 -19.31 9.06
C LYS A 72 -19.26 -20.82 9.34
N HIS A 73 -20.06 -21.59 8.62
CA HIS A 73 -20.13 -23.05 8.76
C HIS A 73 -18.88 -23.77 8.21
N THR A 74 -18.06 -23.11 7.39
CA THR A 74 -16.82 -23.69 6.88
C THR A 74 -15.68 -23.45 7.86
N ASN A 75 -14.98 -24.48 8.33
CA ASN A 75 -13.89 -24.35 9.32
C ASN A 75 -12.76 -23.35 8.93
N ASN A 76 -12.60 -23.08 7.64
CA ASN A 76 -11.55 -22.20 7.10
C ASN A 76 -11.98 -20.74 6.87
N TYR A 77 -13.22 -20.35 7.19
CA TYR A 77 -13.77 -19.04 6.82
C TYR A 77 -12.91 -17.85 7.32
N LEU A 78 -12.43 -17.89 8.56
CA LEU A 78 -11.54 -16.85 9.11
C LEU A 78 -10.17 -16.82 8.44
N ARG A 79 -9.65 -17.99 8.04
CA ARG A 79 -8.38 -18.06 7.31
C ARG A 79 -8.53 -17.42 5.95
N ILE A 80 -9.61 -17.72 5.23
CA ILE A 80 -9.88 -17.15 3.91
C ILE A 80 -10.09 -15.63 4.00
N HIS A 81 -10.90 -15.16 4.96
CA HIS A 81 -11.10 -13.74 5.22
C HIS A 81 -9.77 -13.01 5.43
N ARG A 82 -8.93 -13.52 6.35
CA ARG A 82 -7.61 -12.92 6.63
C ARG A 82 -6.72 -12.88 5.39
N THR A 83 -6.67 -13.96 4.61
CA THR A 83 -5.88 -13.99 3.37
C THR A 83 -6.36 -12.93 2.39
N ILE A 84 -7.67 -12.79 2.19
CA ILE A 84 -8.22 -11.79 1.27
C ILE A 84 -7.99 -10.37 1.79
N GLN A 85 -8.15 -10.11 3.10
CA GLN A 85 -7.81 -8.81 3.70
C GLN A 85 -6.32 -8.46 3.49
N LEU A 86 -5.41 -9.44 3.62
CA LEU A 86 -3.97 -9.23 3.38
C LEU A 86 -3.67 -8.95 1.91
N LEU A 87 -4.27 -9.68 0.97
CA LEU A 87 -4.11 -9.42 -0.47
C LEU A 87 -4.64 -8.04 -0.85
N GLY A 88 -5.80 -7.65 -0.33
CA GLY A 88 -6.36 -6.31 -0.52
C GLY A 88 -5.47 -5.22 0.12
N GLY A 89 -4.92 -5.49 1.30
CA GLY A 89 -3.97 -4.60 1.98
C GLY A 89 -2.69 -4.35 1.17
N ILE A 90 -2.09 -5.41 0.62
CA ILE A 90 -0.90 -5.31 -0.25
C ILE A 90 -1.22 -4.50 -1.50
N SER A 91 -2.38 -4.75 -2.11
CA SER A 91 -2.86 -4.00 -3.28
C SER A 91 -3.01 -2.51 -2.97
N ILE A 92 -3.73 -2.14 -1.91
CA ILE A 92 -3.91 -0.74 -1.50
C ILE A 92 -2.58 -0.08 -1.18
N SER A 93 -1.69 -0.75 -0.43
CA SER A 93 -0.35 -0.25 -0.12
C SER A 93 0.43 0.05 -1.40
N SER A 94 0.50 -0.90 -2.33
CA SER A 94 1.32 -0.78 -3.53
C SER A 94 0.78 0.29 -4.49
N PHE A 95 -0.51 0.23 -4.82
CA PHE A 95 -1.13 1.16 -5.76
C PHE A 95 -1.34 2.55 -5.16
N GLY A 96 -1.60 2.64 -3.85
CA GLY A 96 -1.70 3.90 -3.12
C GLY A 96 -0.35 4.61 -3.05
N ALA A 97 0.72 3.90 -2.66
CA ALA A 97 2.07 4.45 -2.66
C ALA A 97 2.52 4.89 -4.07
N ALA A 98 2.23 4.08 -5.10
CA ALA A 98 2.57 4.43 -6.48
C ALA A 98 1.85 5.71 -6.95
N ALA A 99 0.57 5.88 -6.59
CA ALA A 99 -0.17 7.11 -6.90
C ALA A 99 0.40 8.34 -6.15
N ILE A 100 0.75 8.19 -4.88
CA ILE A 100 1.37 9.27 -4.09
C ILE A 100 2.74 9.65 -4.68
N ALA A 101 3.57 8.66 -5.04
CA ALA A 101 4.91 8.87 -5.60
C ALA A 101 4.89 9.59 -6.95
N THR A 102 3.80 9.45 -7.71
CA THR A 102 3.62 10.06 -9.04
C THR A 102 2.75 11.31 -9.01
N MET A 103 2.25 11.72 -7.84
CA MET A 103 1.41 12.90 -7.67
C MET A 103 2.22 14.19 -7.86
N SER A 104 1.67 15.17 -8.60
CA SER A 104 2.30 16.48 -8.71
C SER A 104 1.90 17.38 -7.52
N ASN A 105 2.79 18.30 -7.15
CA ASN A 105 2.67 19.15 -5.94
C ASN A 105 1.39 20.02 -5.86
N ASN A 106 0.55 20.06 -6.90
CA ASN A 106 -0.60 20.98 -7.01
C ASN A 106 -1.98 20.30 -7.01
N VAL A 107 -2.08 18.97 -6.78
CA VAL A 107 -3.37 18.28 -6.85
C VAL A 107 -4.06 18.26 -5.48
N LYS A 108 -4.80 19.32 -5.15
CA LYS A 108 -5.73 19.36 -4.01
C LYS A 108 -7.11 18.83 -4.43
N SER A 109 -7.19 17.54 -4.77
CA SER A 109 -8.48 16.90 -5.10
C SER A 109 -9.12 16.31 -3.83
N PRO A 110 -10.46 16.43 -3.65
CA PRO A 110 -11.18 15.71 -2.59
C PRO A 110 -10.94 14.20 -2.62
N HIS A 111 -10.77 13.62 -3.81
CA HIS A 111 -10.44 12.21 -3.97
C HIS A 111 -9.08 11.86 -3.36
N ALA A 112 -8.06 12.71 -3.54
CA ALA A 112 -6.72 12.47 -3.01
C ALA A 112 -6.70 12.53 -1.47
N TRP A 113 -7.44 13.48 -0.88
CA TRP A 113 -7.58 13.59 0.57
C TRP A 113 -8.35 12.41 1.17
N MET A 114 -9.50 12.08 0.59
CA MET A 114 -10.29 10.92 1.02
C MET A 114 -9.47 9.64 0.90
N GLY A 115 -8.79 9.45 -0.23
CA GLY A 115 -7.89 8.32 -0.47
C GLY A 115 -6.79 8.23 0.58
N LEU A 116 -6.17 9.34 0.97
CA LEU A 116 -5.14 9.36 2.02
C LEU A 116 -5.68 8.96 3.39
N VAL A 117 -6.86 9.48 3.78
CA VAL A 117 -7.51 9.11 5.04
C VAL A 117 -7.82 7.61 5.05
N ILE A 118 -8.47 7.11 4.01
CA ILE A 118 -8.80 5.68 3.89
C ILE A 118 -7.53 4.83 3.89
N TYR A 119 -6.50 5.24 3.16
CA TYR A 119 -5.20 4.56 3.14
C TYR A 119 -4.64 4.41 4.56
N THR A 120 -4.60 5.50 5.34
CA THR A 120 -4.12 5.43 6.73
C THR A 120 -4.96 4.52 7.62
N LEU A 121 -6.29 4.54 7.48
CA LEU A 121 -7.19 3.69 8.26
C LEU A 121 -7.03 2.20 7.92
N VAL A 122 -6.78 1.86 6.66
CA VAL A 122 -6.51 0.46 6.25
C VAL A 122 -5.23 -0.07 6.88
N PHE A 123 -4.16 0.72 6.96
CA PHE A 123 -2.94 0.30 7.69
C PHE A 123 -3.21 0.09 9.17
N PHE A 124 -4.01 0.97 9.78
CA PHE A 124 -4.41 0.82 11.16
C PHE A 124 -5.23 -0.46 11.39
N GLU A 125 -6.20 -0.74 10.51
CA GLU A 125 -7.02 -1.97 10.54
C GLU A 125 -6.16 -3.23 10.40
N LEU A 126 -5.22 -3.24 9.46
CA LEU A 126 -4.28 -4.36 9.29
C LEU A 126 -3.42 -4.57 10.55
N GLY A 127 -2.93 -3.49 11.15
CA GLY A 127 -2.20 -3.51 12.41
C GLY A 127 -3.02 -4.15 13.54
N LEU A 128 -4.27 -3.70 13.72
CA LEU A 128 -5.20 -4.30 14.69
C LEU A 128 -5.47 -5.79 14.38
N GLY A 129 -5.58 -6.15 13.11
CA GLY A 129 -5.71 -7.54 12.66
C GLY A 129 -4.54 -8.42 13.10
N PHE A 130 -3.30 -7.94 12.93
CA PHE A 130 -2.10 -8.66 13.39
C PHE A 130 -2.03 -8.77 14.92
N VAL A 131 -2.34 -7.70 15.65
CA VAL A 131 -2.40 -7.71 17.12
C VAL A 131 -3.43 -8.72 17.62
N SER A 132 -4.61 -8.77 17.00
CA SER A 132 -5.66 -9.74 17.34
C SER A 132 -5.19 -11.19 17.14
N VAL A 133 -4.52 -11.47 16.02
CA VAL A 133 -3.95 -12.80 15.73
C VAL A 133 -2.86 -13.18 16.73
N TRP A 134 -1.98 -12.24 17.06
CA TRP A 134 -0.96 -12.43 18.09
C TRP A 134 -1.63 -12.78 19.42
N GLY A 135 -2.63 -12.01 19.83
CA GLY A 135 -3.38 -12.24 21.07
C GLY A 135 -3.96 -13.65 21.13
N GLN A 136 -4.61 -14.09 20.05
CA GLN A 136 -5.16 -15.46 19.94
C GLN A 136 -4.08 -16.55 20.00
N ALA A 137 -2.90 -16.31 19.43
CA ALA A 137 -1.77 -17.23 19.52
C ALA A 137 -1.17 -17.30 20.93
N SER A 138 -1.29 -16.22 21.71
CA SER A 138 -0.71 -16.10 23.04
C SER A 138 -1.57 -16.74 24.14
N VAL A 139 -2.86 -16.97 23.88
CA VAL A 139 -3.80 -17.59 24.84
C VAL A 139 -4.16 -19.04 24.46
N VAL A 140 -4.45 -19.87 25.48
CA VAL A 140 -4.87 -21.27 25.34
C VAL A 140 -6.31 -21.36 24.85
N SER A 141 -7.17 -20.45 25.31
CA SER A 141 -8.57 -20.34 24.90
C SER A 141 -8.93 -18.86 24.85
N VAL A 142 -9.51 -18.41 23.73
CA VAL A 142 -9.97 -17.03 23.55
C VAL A 142 -11.08 -16.67 24.54
N ASN A 143 -11.87 -17.66 24.98
CA ASN A 143 -12.98 -17.47 25.93
C ASN A 143 -12.54 -17.38 27.40
N HIS A 144 -11.34 -17.88 27.73
CA HIS A 144 -10.87 -17.90 29.12
C HIS A 144 -9.60 -17.07 29.34
N GLY A 145 -8.93 -16.60 28.27
CA GLY A 145 -7.80 -15.67 28.35
C GLY A 145 -6.50 -16.24 28.94
N TYR A 146 -6.45 -17.52 29.32
CA TYR A 146 -5.25 -18.12 29.92
C TYR A 146 -4.03 -18.01 28.99
N PRO A 147 -2.94 -17.33 29.38
CA PRO A 147 -1.72 -17.29 28.58
C PRO A 147 -1.12 -18.69 28.41
N ARG A 148 -0.63 -19.04 27.22
CA ARG A 148 0.03 -20.34 26.99
C ARG A 148 1.30 -20.50 27.81
N LEU A 149 1.96 -19.38 28.14
CA LEU A 149 3.19 -19.35 28.93
C LEU A 149 2.95 -19.84 30.37
N THR A 150 1.90 -19.38 31.03
CA THR A 150 1.59 -19.78 32.42
C THR A 150 1.22 -21.25 32.53
N LYS A 151 0.54 -21.80 31.53
CA LYS A 151 0.25 -23.25 31.46
C LYS A 151 1.51 -24.10 31.34
N ARG A 152 2.55 -23.63 30.63
CA ARG A 152 3.82 -24.36 30.53
C ARG A 152 4.55 -24.39 31.87
N ILE A 153 4.63 -23.25 32.55
CA ILE A 153 5.35 -23.12 33.83
C ILE A 153 4.63 -23.90 34.96
N HIS A 154 3.30 -24.01 34.91
CA HIS A 154 2.52 -24.74 35.92
C HIS A 154 2.49 -26.27 35.72
N LYS A 155 3.06 -26.78 34.62
CA LYS A 155 3.09 -28.20 34.30
C LYS A 155 4.42 -28.89 34.62
N ASP A 156 5.43 -28.11 35.00
CA ASP A 156 6.74 -28.57 35.50
C ASP A 156 6.75 -28.46 37.03
#